data_AF-A0A938HTY9-F1
#
_entry.id   AF-A0A938HTY9-F1
#
_cell.length_a   1.000
_cell.length_b   1.000
_cell.length_c   1.000
_cell.angle_alpha   90.00
_cell.angle_beta   90.00
_cell.angle_gamma   90.00
#
_symmetry.space_group_name_H-M   'P 1'
#
loop_
_entity.id
_entity.type
_entity.pdbx_description
1 polymer ?
#
loop_
_entity_poly.entity_id
_entity_poly.type
_entity_poly.pdbx_seq_one_letter_code
_entity_poly.pdbx_strand_id
1 'polypeptide(L)'
;MADYRINQAKKKLQAGGVVTLVMGDYTPDMAEFLGQFGIDSVMGEMEHGTTSWRDISNLSRACDLWNMMCMVRVNKNDAGLITRVLDCGANGIMVPHVNTADEAKAVVDASYYGPIGHRGQASGRRAIGVADYHRWQNENTLTSILIEDIAAIPHLPKMLKVDGIDVYYVAPGDLAQSMGRTGQPGHPEVQKVIDDAIARIVRSGRVAGALVTDANVEATLARGVRFVGTSWTNWIGAGARGFMDKVNSTSKAKPAGSKRK
;
A
#
# COMPACT_ATOMS: atom_id res chain seq x y z
N MET A 1 -22.71 8.32 14.34
CA MET A 1 -22.86 7.83 12.95
C MET A 1 -21.60 7.96 12.09
N ALA A 2 -20.42 8.30 12.65
CA ALA A 2 -19.14 8.36 11.93
C ALA A 2 -18.11 7.29 12.38
N ASP A 3 -18.44 6.48 13.38
CA ASP A 3 -17.48 5.58 14.04
C ASP A 3 -16.91 4.50 13.09
N TYR A 4 -17.66 4.13 12.04
CA TYR A 4 -17.23 3.14 11.04
C TYR A 4 -16.25 3.69 9.98
N ARG A 5 -15.97 5.01 9.96
CA ARG A 5 -14.98 5.60 9.01
C ARG A 5 -13.63 5.90 9.65
N ILE A 6 -13.48 5.56 10.92
CA ILE A 6 -12.19 5.66 11.61
C ILE A 6 -11.17 4.81 10.87
N ASN A 7 -9.97 5.36 10.63
CA ASN A 7 -8.91 4.59 10.00
C ASN A 7 -8.29 3.60 11.01
N GLN A 8 -8.84 2.38 11.07
CA GLN A 8 -8.38 1.35 11.99
C GLN A 8 -6.96 0.88 11.68
N ALA A 9 -6.56 0.84 10.41
CA ALA A 9 -5.19 0.53 10.01
C ALA A 9 -4.20 1.54 10.61
N LYS A 10 -4.50 2.85 10.55
CA LYS A 10 -3.67 3.89 11.18
C LYS A 10 -3.58 3.71 12.69
N LYS A 11 -4.71 3.46 13.38
CA LYS A 11 -4.73 3.22 14.83
C LYS A 11 -3.92 1.98 15.21
N LYS A 12 -4.08 0.89 14.47
CA LYS A 12 -3.32 -0.36 14.65
C LYS A 12 -1.82 -0.11 14.52
N LEU A 13 -1.41 0.66 13.50
CA LEU A 13 -0.02 1.00 13.29
C LEU A 13 0.56 1.87 14.40
N GLN A 14 -0.18 2.90 14.85
CA GLN A 14 0.20 3.76 15.97
C GLN A 14 0.34 2.99 17.30
N ALA A 15 -0.44 1.92 17.48
CA ALA A 15 -0.33 1.01 18.62
C ALA A 15 0.83 0.00 18.48
N GLY A 16 1.67 0.10 17.44
CA GLY A 16 2.79 -0.82 17.19
C GLY A 16 2.39 -2.14 16.52
N GLY A 17 1.14 -2.27 16.08
CA GLY A 17 0.64 -3.42 15.34
C GLY A 17 1.13 -3.50 13.90
N VAL A 18 0.79 -4.59 13.21
CA VAL A 18 1.14 -4.83 11.80
C VAL A 18 -0.07 -4.52 10.93
N VAL A 19 0.09 -3.64 9.94
CA VAL A 19 -0.92 -3.34 8.92
C VAL A 19 -0.65 -4.14 7.66
N THR A 20 -1.68 -4.77 7.14
CA THR A 20 -1.69 -5.50 5.86
C THR A 20 -2.30 -4.66 4.75
N LEU A 21 -1.64 -4.66 3.59
CA LEU A 21 -2.13 -4.01 2.38
C LEU A 21 -2.13 -5.02 1.24
N VAL A 22 -3.28 -5.23 0.62
CA VAL A 22 -3.35 -5.99 -0.63
C VAL A 22 -3.25 -5.01 -1.78
N MET A 23 -2.17 -5.14 -2.56
CA MET A 23 -1.75 -4.22 -3.64
C MET A 23 -2.22 -4.71 -5.01
N GLY A 24 -2.43 -3.79 -5.94
CA GLY A 24 -3.01 -4.05 -7.28
C GLY A 24 -4.29 -3.25 -7.53
N ASP A 25 -4.95 -3.51 -8.65
CA ASP A 25 -6.19 -2.84 -9.05
C ASP A 25 -7.41 -3.55 -8.46
N TYR A 26 -7.99 -2.99 -7.38
CA TYR A 26 -9.12 -3.62 -6.68
C TYR A 26 -10.46 -3.04 -7.06
N THR A 27 -11.44 -3.93 -7.06
CA THR A 27 -12.85 -3.57 -7.14
C THR A 27 -13.49 -3.56 -5.74
N PRO A 28 -14.62 -2.86 -5.56
CA PRO A 28 -15.41 -2.92 -4.33
C PRO A 28 -15.76 -4.37 -3.91
N ASP A 29 -16.12 -5.23 -4.87
CA ASP A 29 -16.47 -6.63 -4.59
C ASP A 29 -15.31 -7.42 -3.98
N MET A 30 -14.08 -7.18 -4.46
CA MET A 30 -12.88 -7.79 -3.89
C MET A 30 -12.61 -7.28 -2.47
N ALA A 31 -12.83 -5.98 -2.22
CA ALA A 31 -12.68 -5.41 -0.88
C ALA A 31 -13.67 -6.03 0.12
N GLU A 32 -14.94 -6.17 -0.27
CA GLU A 32 -15.94 -6.82 0.58
C GLU A 32 -15.60 -8.29 0.84
N PHE A 33 -15.15 -9.01 -0.18
CA PHE A 33 -14.71 -10.40 -0.01
C PHE A 33 -13.51 -10.50 0.94
N LEU A 34 -12.50 -9.64 0.80
CA LEU A 34 -11.29 -9.68 1.62
C LEU A 34 -11.51 -9.20 3.06
N GLY A 35 -12.46 -8.29 3.27
CA GLY A 35 -12.75 -7.70 4.58
C GLY A 35 -13.10 -8.73 5.65
N GLN A 36 -13.77 -9.82 5.28
CA GLN A 36 -14.15 -10.89 6.22
C GLN A 36 -12.94 -11.63 6.82
N PHE A 37 -11.77 -11.54 6.19
CA PHE A 37 -10.54 -12.19 6.67
C PHE A 37 -9.68 -11.28 7.57
N GLY A 38 -10.15 -10.06 7.87
CA GLY A 38 -9.44 -9.13 8.74
C GLY A 38 -8.23 -8.45 8.08
N ILE A 39 -8.22 -8.37 6.74
CA ILE A 39 -7.26 -7.55 5.99
C ILE A 39 -7.46 -6.08 6.36
N ASP A 40 -6.38 -5.36 6.62
CA ASP A 40 -6.47 -3.97 7.11
C ASP A 40 -6.69 -2.97 5.96
N SER A 41 -6.24 -3.28 4.74
CA SER A 41 -6.28 -2.34 3.62
C SER A 41 -6.25 -3.00 2.24
N VAL A 42 -6.90 -2.36 1.28
CA VAL A 42 -6.78 -2.62 -0.16
C VAL A 42 -6.38 -1.35 -0.91
N MET A 43 -5.75 -1.51 -2.07
CA MET A 43 -5.22 -0.41 -2.89
C MET A 43 -6.14 -0.02 -4.05
N GLY A 44 -6.36 1.26 -4.28
CA GLY A 44 -6.67 1.82 -5.59
C GLY A 44 -5.36 2.18 -6.29
N GLU A 45 -5.11 1.64 -7.47
CA GLU A 45 -3.84 1.71 -8.17
C GLU A 45 -3.93 2.70 -9.34
N MET A 46 -3.48 3.94 -9.13
CA MET A 46 -3.52 5.00 -10.15
C MET A 46 -2.18 5.24 -10.85
N GLU A 47 -1.10 4.56 -10.43
CA GLU A 47 0.22 4.70 -11.06
C GLU A 47 0.38 3.75 -12.24
N HIS A 48 0.03 2.48 -12.03
CA HIS A 48 0.17 1.42 -13.04
C HIS A 48 -1.14 0.70 -13.37
N GLY A 49 -2.24 1.10 -12.74
CA GLY A 49 -3.54 0.42 -12.81
C GLY A 49 -4.59 1.26 -13.52
N THR A 50 -5.83 0.78 -13.48
CA THR A 50 -6.95 1.40 -14.19
C THR A 50 -7.93 2.13 -13.27
N THR A 51 -7.61 2.22 -11.97
CA THR A 51 -8.45 2.88 -10.96
C THR A 51 -8.78 4.33 -11.38
N SER A 52 -10.07 4.59 -11.60
CA SER A 52 -10.58 5.94 -11.90
C SER A 52 -11.04 6.68 -10.63
N TRP A 53 -11.30 7.98 -10.77
CA TRP A 53 -11.88 8.80 -9.69
C TRP A 53 -13.21 8.24 -9.12
N ARG A 54 -14.02 7.61 -9.97
CA ARG A 54 -15.30 7.01 -9.56
C ARG A 54 -15.06 5.72 -8.78
N ASP A 55 -14.06 4.95 -9.16
CA ASP A 55 -13.72 3.68 -8.51
C ASP A 55 -13.28 3.90 -7.07
N ILE A 56 -12.46 4.93 -6.81
CA ILE A 56 -12.04 5.29 -5.44
C ILE A 56 -13.25 5.52 -4.53
N SER A 57 -14.28 6.19 -5.04
CA SER A 57 -15.47 6.49 -4.25
C SER A 57 -16.27 5.24 -3.90
N ASN A 58 -16.29 4.24 -4.78
CA ASN A 58 -16.98 2.97 -4.54
C ASN A 58 -16.12 2.04 -3.66
N LEU A 59 -14.82 1.96 -3.93
CA LEU A 59 -13.87 1.19 -3.13
C LEU A 59 -13.85 1.68 -1.67
N SER A 60 -13.86 3.00 -1.47
CA SER A 60 -13.97 3.63 -0.15
C SER A 60 -15.27 3.26 0.58
N ARG A 61 -16.39 3.09 -0.15
CA ARG A 61 -17.67 2.61 0.45
C ARG A 61 -17.55 1.17 0.93
N ALA A 62 -17.00 0.28 0.10
CA ALA A 62 -16.78 -1.11 0.48
C ALA A 62 -15.81 -1.24 1.68
N CYS A 63 -14.73 -0.45 1.68
CA CYS A 63 -13.78 -0.43 2.79
C CYS A 63 -14.43 -0.01 4.12
N ASP A 64 -15.30 1.02 4.09
CA ASP A 64 -16.02 1.49 5.28
C ASP A 64 -16.89 0.37 5.91
N LEU A 65 -17.45 -0.55 5.12
CA LEU A 65 -18.29 -1.66 5.62
C LEU A 65 -17.50 -2.66 6.47
N TRP A 66 -16.20 -2.79 6.19
CA TRP A 66 -15.32 -3.79 6.79
C TRP A 66 -14.22 -3.17 7.69
N ASN A 67 -14.34 -1.87 8.00
CA ASN A 67 -13.31 -1.11 8.73
C ASN A 67 -11.91 -1.17 8.08
N MET A 68 -11.85 -1.34 6.76
CA MET A 68 -10.61 -1.37 6.00
C MET A 68 -10.17 0.04 5.63
N MET A 69 -8.87 0.24 5.45
CA MET A 69 -8.32 1.43 4.84
C MET A 69 -8.38 1.31 3.31
N CYS A 70 -8.99 2.31 2.67
CA CYS A 70 -8.90 2.56 1.23
C CYS A 70 -7.59 3.31 0.97
N MET A 71 -6.53 2.55 0.72
CA MET A 71 -5.23 3.07 0.28
C MET A 71 -5.32 3.44 -1.19
N VAL A 72 -4.78 4.57 -1.61
CA VAL A 72 -4.63 4.88 -3.05
C VAL A 72 -3.19 5.23 -3.34
N ARG A 73 -2.57 4.53 -4.30
CA ARG A 73 -1.28 4.90 -4.86
C ARG A 73 -1.51 5.87 -6.02
N VAL A 74 -0.98 7.09 -5.86
CA VAL A 74 -1.04 8.14 -6.89
C VAL A 74 0.11 7.96 -7.89
N ASN A 75 0.01 8.53 -9.08
CA ASN A 75 1.09 8.46 -10.09
C ASN A 75 2.15 9.56 -9.97
N LYS A 76 1.97 10.51 -9.03
CA LYS A 76 2.89 11.64 -8.84
C LYS A 76 2.71 12.28 -7.47
N ASN A 77 3.80 12.82 -6.93
CA ASN A 77 3.74 13.79 -5.83
C ASN A 77 3.18 15.13 -6.33
N ASP A 78 1.86 15.22 -6.45
CA ASP A 78 1.13 16.39 -6.90
C ASP A 78 -0.01 16.74 -5.94
N ALA A 79 -0.07 18.00 -5.51
CA ALA A 79 -1.01 18.44 -4.49
C ALA A 79 -2.47 18.35 -4.95
N GLY A 80 -2.75 18.64 -6.23
CA GLY A 80 -4.09 18.54 -6.80
C GLY A 80 -4.56 17.09 -6.88
N LEU A 81 -3.68 16.20 -7.31
CA LEU A 81 -3.92 14.75 -7.36
C LEU A 81 -4.19 14.16 -5.97
N ILE A 82 -3.31 14.43 -5.00
CA ILE A 82 -3.45 13.92 -3.62
C ILE A 82 -4.74 14.47 -2.99
N THR A 83 -5.02 15.77 -3.13
CA THR A 83 -6.26 16.40 -2.63
C THR A 83 -7.48 15.70 -3.23
N ARG A 84 -7.48 15.49 -4.55
CA ARG A 84 -8.62 14.88 -5.25
C ARG A 84 -8.86 13.44 -4.83
N VAL A 85 -7.79 12.64 -4.65
CA VAL A 85 -7.89 11.26 -4.14
C VAL A 85 -8.55 11.22 -2.77
N LEU A 86 -8.12 12.10 -1.86
CA LEU A 86 -8.70 12.21 -0.52
C LEU A 86 -10.16 12.73 -0.57
N ASP A 87 -10.49 13.61 -1.50
CA ASP A 87 -11.87 14.09 -1.71
C ASP A 87 -12.81 12.98 -2.21
N CYS A 88 -12.30 12.09 -3.07
CA CYS A 88 -13.03 10.90 -3.52
C CYS A 88 -13.28 9.88 -2.39
N GLY A 89 -12.56 10.01 -1.26
CA GLY A 89 -12.84 9.27 -0.03
C GLY A 89 -11.74 8.31 0.41
N ALA A 90 -10.58 8.32 -0.26
CA ALA A 90 -9.42 7.60 0.23
C ALA A 90 -9.04 8.09 1.65
N ASN A 91 -8.54 7.17 2.46
CA ASN A 91 -8.07 7.46 3.81
C ASN A 91 -6.65 6.95 4.08
N GLY A 92 -6.02 6.35 3.08
CA GLY A 92 -4.58 6.30 2.95
C GLY A 92 -4.15 6.85 1.59
N ILE A 93 -2.99 7.51 1.53
CA ILE A 93 -2.32 7.87 0.27
C ILE A 93 -0.89 7.33 0.23
N MET A 94 -0.49 6.79 -0.93
CA MET A 94 0.84 6.24 -1.19
C MET A 94 1.45 7.00 -2.37
N VAL A 95 2.60 7.63 -2.17
CA VAL A 95 3.21 8.52 -3.16
C VAL A 95 4.52 7.92 -3.66
N PRO A 96 4.67 7.68 -4.97
CA PRO A 96 5.87 7.12 -5.57
C PRO A 96 6.98 8.18 -5.73
N HIS A 97 8.20 7.71 -5.99
CA HIS A 97 9.36 8.52 -6.38
C HIS A 97 9.66 9.72 -5.48
N VAL A 98 9.53 9.55 -4.15
CA VAL A 98 9.87 10.59 -3.18
C VAL A 98 11.34 10.44 -2.78
N ASN A 99 12.16 11.39 -3.19
CA ASN A 99 13.61 11.34 -3.14
C ASN A 99 14.25 12.28 -2.11
N THR A 100 13.51 13.30 -1.65
CA THR A 100 14.04 14.30 -0.71
C THR A 100 13.11 14.57 0.47
N ALA A 101 13.65 15.22 1.50
CA ALA A 101 12.84 15.66 2.65
C ALA A 101 11.81 16.72 2.27
N ASP A 102 12.13 17.59 1.31
CA ASP A 102 11.21 18.63 0.82
C ASP A 102 10.05 18.01 0.03
N GLU A 103 10.33 16.99 -0.79
CA GLU A 103 9.28 16.23 -1.48
C GLU A 103 8.41 15.46 -0.48
N ALA A 104 8.99 14.84 0.55
CA ALA A 104 8.22 14.21 1.63
C ALA A 104 7.36 15.24 2.37
N LYS A 105 7.87 16.44 2.63
CA LYS A 105 7.09 17.54 3.22
C LYS A 105 5.96 18.00 2.30
N ALA A 106 6.17 18.02 0.99
CA ALA A 106 5.13 18.33 0.02
C ALA A 106 3.97 17.32 0.05
N VAL A 107 4.26 16.03 0.29
CA VAL A 107 3.22 15.01 0.51
C VAL A 107 2.38 15.34 1.75
N VAL A 108 3.03 15.72 2.86
CA VAL A 108 2.34 16.12 4.10
C VAL A 108 1.48 17.35 3.85
N ASP A 109 2.02 18.36 3.17
CA ASP A 109 1.30 19.60 2.85
C ASP A 109 0.07 19.33 1.98
N ALA A 110 0.15 18.40 1.04
CA ALA A 110 -0.99 18.04 0.19
C ALA A 110 -2.04 17.17 0.90
N SER A 111 -1.63 16.39 1.92
CA SER A 111 -2.50 15.39 2.55
C SER A 111 -3.34 15.95 3.70
N TYR A 112 -2.79 16.92 4.44
CA TYR A 112 -3.38 17.41 5.68
C TYR A 112 -3.89 18.85 5.56
N TYR A 113 -4.99 19.15 6.23
CA TYR A 113 -5.44 20.54 6.44
C TYR A 113 -4.56 21.25 7.47
N GLY A 114 -4.61 22.58 7.49
CA GLY A 114 -3.93 23.40 8.49
C GLY A 114 -4.33 23.03 9.94
N PRO A 115 -3.41 23.09 10.91
CA PRO A 115 -2.04 23.62 10.80
C PRO A 115 -0.98 22.59 10.37
N ILE A 116 -1.34 21.33 10.10
CA ILE A 116 -0.38 20.26 9.77
C ILE A 116 0.13 20.41 8.33
N GLY A 117 -0.78 20.72 7.42
CA GLY A 117 -0.49 20.90 6.00
C GLY A 117 -1.27 22.04 5.37
N HIS A 118 -1.32 22.05 4.05
CA HIS A 118 -1.88 23.12 3.22
C HIS A 118 -2.92 22.59 2.21
N ARG A 119 -3.56 21.45 2.50
CA ARG A 119 -4.60 20.87 1.64
C ARG A 119 -5.73 21.87 1.40
N GLY A 120 -6.14 21.99 0.14
CA GLY A 120 -7.23 22.88 -0.29
C GLY A 120 -8.53 22.61 0.48
N GLN A 121 -9.17 23.68 0.94
CA GLN A 121 -10.38 23.61 1.76
C GLN A 121 -11.61 23.24 0.91
N ALA A 122 -11.90 21.94 0.85
CA ALA A 122 -13.13 21.36 0.33
C ALA A 122 -13.49 20.13 1.16
N SER A 123 -14.77 19.77 1.21
CA SER A 123 -15.25 18.56 1.87
C SER A 123 -15.43 17.42 0.85
N GLY A 124 -14.80 16.28 1.10
CA GLY A 124 -14.94 15.08 0.28
C GLY A 124 -16.06 14.15 0.71
N ARG A 125 -16.14 12.96 0.09
CA ARG A 125 -17.07 11.87 0.43
C ARG A 125 -17.11 11.60 1.94
N ARG A 126 -15.93 11.56 2.58
CA ARG A 126 -15.81 11.16 3.98
C ARG A 126 -16.37 12.18 4.96
N ALA A 127 -16.60 13.43 4.54
CA ALA A 127 -17.17 14.48 5.37
C ALA A 127 -18.67 14.32 5.64
N ILE A 128 -19.38 13.50 4.86
CA ILE A 128 -20.84 13.33 4.96
C ILE A 128 -21.21 12.84 6.36
N GLY A 129 -21.86 13.69 7.16
CA GLY A 129 -22.29 13.37 8.52
C GLY A 129 -21.16 13.37 9.57
N VAL A 130 -20.01 13.98 9.27
CA VAL A 130 -18.87 14.11 10.20
C VAL A 130 -18.76 15.54 10.70
N ALA A 131 -18.93 15.74 12.01
CA ALA A 131 -18.64 17.01 12.66
C ALA A 131 -17.13 17.25 12.74
N ASP A 132 -16.71 18.51 12.60
CA ASP A 132 -15.30 18.92 12.65
C ASP A 132 -14.40 18.11 11.68
N TYR A 133 -14.89 17.94 10.46
CA TYR A 133 -14.31 17.05 9.45
C TYR A 133 -12.83 17.31 9.19
N HIS A 134 -12.36 18.57 9.18
CA HIS A 134 -10.96 18.88 8.88
C HIS A 134 -10.01 18.30 9.94
N ARG A 135 -10.32 18.50 11.22
CA ARG A 135 -9.57 17.89 12.32
C ARG A 135 -9.67 16.37 12.26
N TRP A 136 -10.89 15.85 12.12
CA TRP A 136 -11.14 14.42 12.05
C TRP A 136 -10.39 13.75 10.88
N GLN A 137 -10.35 14.38 9.71
CA GLN A 137 -9.65 13.85 8.54
C GLN A 137 -8.14 13.81 8.78
N ASN A 138 -7.57 14.85 9.40
CA ASN A 138 -6.15 14.85 9.76
C ASN A 138 -5.79 13.68 10.69
N GLU A 139 -6.67 13.36 11.64
CA GLU A 139 -6.49 12.21 12.54
C GLU A 139 -6.65 10.86 11.82
N ASN A 140 -7.43 10.80 10.75
CA ASN A 140 -7.86 9.57 10.08
C ASN A 140 -7.28 9.36 8.66
N THR A 141 -6.26 10.12 8.25
CA THR A 141 -5.49 9.93 7.01
C THR A 141 -4.15 9.28 7.31
N LEU A 142 -3.79 8.21 6.60
CA LEU A 142 -2.45 7.60 6.63
C LEU A 142 -1.66 8.04 5.39
N THR A 143 -0.43 8.50 5.56
CA THR A 143 0.47 8.85 4.44
C THR A 143 1.63 7.86 4.34
N SER A 144 1.86 7.34 3.15
CA SER A 144 2.97 6.48 2.81
C SER A 144 3.76 7.09 1.66
N ILE A 145 5.08 7.06 1.74
CA ILE A 145 5.96 7.42 0.62
C ILE A 145 6.79 6.22 0.22
N LEU A 146 7.05 6.07 -1.08
CA LEU A 146 7.90 5.01 -1.59
C LEU A 146 9.36 5.45 -1.59
N ILE A 147 10.19 4.63 -0.97
CA ILE A 147 11.65 4.70 -1.01
C ILE A 147 12.09 3.67 -2.05
N GLU A 148 12.08 4.11 -3.30
CA GLU A 148 12.19 3.19 -4.46
C GLU A 148 13.12 3.70 -5.54
N ASP A 149 13.77 4.83 -5.33
CA ASP A 149 14.84 5.32 -6.19
C ASP A 149 16.15 5.29 -5.41
N ILE A 150 17.25 4.91 -6.06
CA ILE A 150 18.59 4.95 -5.46
C ILE A 150 18.95 6.37 -4.99
N ALA A 151 18.38 7.39 -5.64
CA ALA A 151 18.55 8.80 -5.29
C ALA A 151 17.96 9.15 -3.90
N ALA A 152 16.96 8.42 -3.40
CA ALA A 152 16.37 8.64 -2.08
C ALA A 152 17.31 8.22 -0.93
N ILE A 153 18.17 7.22 -1.17
CA ILE A 153 18.95 6.56 -0.11
C ILE A 153 19.90 7.51 0.66
N PRO A 154 20.65 8.42 0.01
CA PRO A 154 21.46 9.42 0.70
C PRO A 154 20.62 10.44 1.49
N HIS A 155 19.38 10.70 1.06
CA HIS A 155 18.48 11.68 1.69
C HIS A 155 17.61 11.08 2.79
N LEU A 156 17.49 9.75 2.86
CA LEU A 156 16.67 9.04 3.83
C LEU A 156 16.84 9.53 5.28
N PRO A 157 18.05 9.79 5.82
CA PRO A 157 18.19 10.32 7.19
C PRO A 157 17.50 11.67 7.43
N LYS A 158 17.38 12.52 6.40
CA LYS A 158 16.63 13.79 6.48
C LYS A 158 15.13 13.54 6.31
N MET A 159 14.74 12.66 5.39
CA MET A 159 13.34 12.29 5.15
C MET A 159 12.69 11.71 6.41
N LEU A 160 13.41 10.90 7.18
CA LEU A 160 12.95 10.32 8.45
C LEU A 160 12.65 11.35 9.55
N LYS A 161 13.07 12.60 9.38
CA LYS A 161 12.77 13.71 10.30
C LYS A 161 11.52 14.49 9.91
N VAL A 162 10.91 14.19 8.75
CA VAL A 162 9.68 14.87 8.31
C VAL A 162 8.50 14.29 9.10
N ASP A 163 7.84 15.15 9.88
CA ASP A 163 6.63 14.78 10.60
C ASP A 163 5.42 14.72 9.66
N GLY A 164 4.48 13.83 9.97
CA GLY A 164 3.28 13.61 9.16
C GLY A 164 3.43 12.55 8.06
N ILE A 165 4.59 11.90 7.94
CA ILE A 165 4.74 10.65 7.16
C ILE A 165 4.56 9.46 8.10
N ASP A 166 3.54 8.64 7.86
CA ASP A 166 3.25 7.47 8.69
C ASP A 166 4.11 6.26 8.27
N VAL A 167 4.37 6.07 6.98
CA VAL A 167 5.07 4.89 6.44
C VAL A 167 6.13 5.28 5.41
N TYR A 168 7.35 4.75 5.58
CA TYR A 168 8.41 4.79 4.59
C TYR A 168 8.50 3.40 3.96
N TYR A 169 7.90 3.24 2.79
CA TYR A 169 7.73 1.93 2.15
C TYR A 169 8.87 1.67 1.17
N VAL A 170 9.65 0.62 1.37
CA VAL A 170 10.76 0.26 0.48
C VAL A 170 10.25 -0.65 -0.63
N ALA A 171 10.21 -0.14 -1.86
CA ALA A 171 9.71 -0.88 -3.02
C ALA A 171 10.88 -1.44 -3.86
N PRO A 172 10.95 -2.77 -4.10
CA PRO A 172 12.14 -3.39 -4.67
C PRO A 172 12.25 -3.25 -6.19
N GLY A 173 11.13 -3.11 -6.91
CA GLY A 173 11.08 -3.09 -8.38
C GLY A 173 11.78 -1.87 -8.95
N ASP A 174 11.25 -0.69 -8.64
CA ASP A 174 11.81 0.59 -9.10
C ASP A 174 13.20 0.85 -8.52
N LEU A 175 13.50 0.34 -7.31
CA LEU A 175 14.85 0.47 -6.75
C LEU A 175 15.86 -0.31 -7.58
N ALA A 176 15.51 -1.52 -8.03
CA ALA A 176 16.35 -2.26 -8.95
C ALA A 176 16.54 -1.49 -10.26
N GLN A 177 15.47 -0.92 -10.82
CA GLN A 177 15.54 -0.14 -12.05
C GLN A 177 16.44 1.10 -11.91
N SER A 178 16.28 1.90 -10.87
CA SER A 178 17.07 3.11 -10.61
C SER A 178 18.55 2.80 -10.32
N MET A 179 18.86 1.58 -9.89
CA MET A 179 20.22 1.05 -9.75
C MET A 179 20.80 0.46 -11.05
N GLY A 180 20.08 0.53 -12.18
CA GLY A 180 20.51 -0.07 -13.46
C GLY A 180 20.35 -1.59 -13.51
N ARG A 181 19.51 -2.16 -12.66
CA ARG A 181 19.22 -3.60 -12.51
C ARG A 181 17.75 -3.93 -12.82
N THR A 182 17.20 -3.33 -13.86
CA THR A 182 15.79 -3.49 -14.26
C THR A 182 15.37 -4.96 -14.29
N GLY A 183 14.25 -5.27 -13.64
CA GLY A 183 13.70 -6.63 -13.54
C GLY A 183 14.46 -7.57 -12.60
N GLN A 184 15.46 -7.09 -11.85
CA GLN A 184 16.30 -7.90 -10.96
C GLN A 184 16.21 -7.45 -9.49
N PRO A 185 15.01 -7.41 -8.87
CA PRO A 185 14.86 -6.99 -7.48
C PRO A 185 15.62 -7.91 -6.49
N GLY A 186 15.84 -9.18 -6.86
CA GLY A 186 16.61 -10.14 -6.06
C GLY A 186 18.14 -10.02 -6.19
N HIS A 187 18.66 -9.07 -6.99
CA HIS A 187 20.10 -8.91 -7.15
C HIS A 187 20.76 -8.57 -5.79
N PRO A 188 21.93 -9.18 -5.43
CA PRO A 188 22.53 -9.00 -4.10
C PRO A 188 22.78 -7.55 -3.71
N GLU A 189 23.21 -6.71 -4.66
CA GLU A 189 23.40 -5.27 -4.41
C GLU A 189 22.09 -4.54 -4.11
N VAL A 190 21.00 -4.92 -4.79
CA VAL A 190 19.66 -4.33 -4.56
C VAL A 190 19.15 -4.75 -3.19
N GLN A 191 19.25 -6.05 -2.86
CA GLN A 191 18.87 -6.57 -1.54
C GLN A 191 19.65 -5.91 -0.41
N LYS A 192 20.96 -5.67 -0.59
CA LYS A 192 21.77 -4.93 0.38
C LYS A 192 21.24 -3.50 0.64
N VAL A 193 20.84 -2.79 -0.41
CA VAL A 193 20.26 -1.44 -0.28
C VAL A 193 18.89 -1.49 0.39
N ILE A 194 18.03 -2.44 0.01
CA ILE A 194 16.72 -2.66 0.66
C ILE A 194 16.91 -2.92 2.16
N ASP A 195 17.84 -3.81 2.50
CA ASP A 195 18.07 -4.23 3.88
C ASP A 195 18.60 -3.09 4.74
N ASP A 196 19.55 -2.33 4.22
CA ASP A 196 20.07 -1.14 4.89
C ASP A 196 19.00 -0.05 5.03
N ALA A 197 18.19 0.21 4.00
CA ALA A 197 17.10 1.19 4.05
C ALA A 197 16.06 0.82 5.13
N ILE A 198 15.56 -0.42 5.12
CA ILE A 198 14.62 -0.92 6.14
C ILE A 198 15.22 -0.78 7.53
N ALA A 199 16.48 -1.19 7.72
CA ALA A 199 17.13 -1.14 9.02
C ALA A 199 17.32 0.31 9.51
N ARG A 200 17.62 1.27 8.62
CA ARG A 200 17.70 2.70 8.95
C ARG A 200 16.34 3.26 9.37
N ILE A 201 15.27 2.92 8.63
CA ILE A 201 13.90 3.35 8.96
C ILE A 201 13.51 2.83 10.34
N VAL A 202 13.64 1.52 10.58
CA VAL A 202 13.28 0.90 11.87
C VAL A 202 14.10 1.47 13.02
N ARG A 203 15.42 1.61 12.87
CA ARG A 203 16.29 2.19 13.92
C ARG A 203 15.95 3.64 14.26
N SER A 204 15.35 4.39 13.33
CA SER A 204 14.93 5.77 13.58
C SER A 204 13.61 5.88 14.35
N GLY A 205 12.94 4.75 14.64
CA GLY A 205 11.62 4.71 15.26
C GLY A 205 10.48 5.02 14.30
N ARG A 206 10.75 5.19 13.00
CA ARG A 206 9.73 5.32 11.96
C ARG A 206 9.29 3.94 11.45
N VAL A 207 8.10 3.88 10.84
CA VAL A 207 7.56 2.64 10.31
C VAL A 207 8.15 2.34 8.93
N ALA A 208 8.78 1.17 8.81
CA ALA A 208 9.13 0.61 7.52
C ALA A 208 7.94 -0.15 6.93
N GLY A 209 7.71 0.06 5.63
CA GLY A 209 6.86 -0.76 4.80
C GLY A 209 7.65 -1.60 3.80
N ALA A 210 7.14 -2.78 3.44
CA ALA A 210 7.79 -3.65 2.46
C ALA A 210 6.80 -4.55 1.72
N LEU A 211 7.16 -4.92 0.49
CA LEU A 211 6.47 -5.94 -0.28
C LEU A 211 6.88 -7.34 0.22
N VAL A 212 5.89 -8.18 0.53
CA VAL A 212 6.07 -9.53 1.06
C VAL A 212 5.30 -10.56 0.24
N THR A 213 5.66 -11.82 0.46
CA THR A 213 4.92 -13.01 0.05
C THR A 213 4.71 -13.90 1.27
N ASP A 214 3.88 -14.93 1.14
CA ASP A 214 3.65 -15.92 2.19
C ASP A 214 4.98 -16.57 2.67
N ALA A 215 5.99 -16.66 1.80
CA ALA A 215 7.27 -17.26 2.10
C ALA A 215 8.23 -16.38 2.91
N ASN A 216 8.05 -15.05 2.92
CA ASN A 216 9.00 -14.12 3.55
C ASN A 216 8.39 -13.18 4.59
N VAL A 217 7.06 -13.21 4.78
CA VAL A 217 6.37 -12.28 5.69
C VAL A 217 6.90 -12.38 7.12
N GLU A 218 7.11 -13.58 7.66
CA GLU A 218 7.60 -13.77 9.03
C GLU A 218 9.00 -13.17 9.23
N ALA A 219 9.93 -13.48 8.31
CA ALA A 219 11.28 -12.93 8.34
C ALA A 219 11.29 -11.41 8.19
N THR A 220 10.39 -10.86 7.38
CA THR A 220 10.24 -9.41 7.18
C THR A 220 9.72 -8.72 8.44
N LEU A 221 8.72 -9.31 9.12
CA LEU A 221 8.20 -8.81 10.38
C LEU A 221 9.25 -8.89 11.51
N ALA A 222 10.06 -9.95 11.55
CA ALA A 222 11.14 -10.11 12.52
C ALA A 222 12.21 -9.00 12.41
N ARG A 223 12.33 -8.36 11.24
CA ARG A 223 13.22 -7.21 11.02
C ARG A 223 12.62 -5.88 11.48
N GLY A 224 11.39 -5.88 12.01
CA GLY A 224 10.71 -4.69 12.52
C GLY A 224 9.84 -3.96 11.49
N VAL A 225 9.65 -4.52 10.29
CA VAL A 225 8.65 -3.99 9.33
C VAL A 225 7.26 -4.15 9.92
N ARG A 226 6.42 -3.11 9.82
CA ARG A 226 5.06 -3.11 10.37
C ARG A 226 3.97 -2.77 9.36
N PHE A 227 4.33 -2.39 8.14
CA PHE A 227 3.38 -2.18 7.06
C PHE A 227 3.72 -3.12 5.89
N VAL A 228 2.98 -4.21 5.74
CA VAL A 228 3.31 -5.26 4.78
C VAL A 228 2.33 -5.25 3.61
N GLY A 229 2.88 -5.09 2.41
CA GLY A 229 2.12 -5.15 1.16
C GLY A 229 2.26 -6.52 0.49
N THR A 230 1.19 -7.04 -0.09
CA THR A 230 1.23 -8.27 -0.91
C THR A 230 0.36 -8.12 -2.14
N SER A 231 0.72 -8.77 -3.25
CA SER A 231 -0.06 -8.71 -4.50
C SER A 231 -1.12 -9.81 -4.55
N TRP A 232 -2.39 -9.46 -4.83
CA TRP A 232 -3.44 -10.48 -5.01
C TRP A 232 -3.17 -11.41 -6.19
N THR A 233 -2.47 -10.93 -7.22
CA THR A 233 -2.17 -11.73 -8.41
C THR A 233 -1.26 -12.91 -8.07
N ASN A 234 -0.42 -12.80 -7.03
CA ASN A 234 0.40 -13.90 -6.56
C ASN A 234 -0.45 -15.01 -5.94
N TRP A 235 -1.44 -14.65 -5.11
CA TRP A 235 -2.36 -15.60 -4.50
C TRP A 235 -3.23 -16.30 -5.54
N ILE A 236 -3.85 -15.54 -6.46
CA ILE A 236 -4.66 -16.12 -7.54
C ILE A 236 -3.81 -16.99 -8.47
N GLY A 237 -2.60 -16.52 -8.83
CA GLY A 237 -1.68 -17.29 -9.66
C GLY A 237 -1.27 -18.61 -9.02
N ALA A 238 -1.00 -18.63 -7.72
CA ALA A 238 -0.68 -19.85 -6.98
C ALA A 238 -1.85 -20.84 -6.97
N GLY A 239 -3.06 -20.37 -6.65
CA GLY A 239 -4.27 -21.20 -6.67
C GLY A 239 -4.58 -21.76 -8.07
N ALA A 240 -4.50 -20.91 -9.10
CA ALA A 240 -4.73 -21.30 -10.49
C ALA A 240 -3.74 -22.36 -10.97
N ARG A 241 -2.44 -22.19 -10.68
CA ARG A 241 -1.41 -23.20 -11.01
C ARG A 241 -1.71 -24.52 -10.32
N GLY A 242 -1.99 -24.49 -9.01
CA GLY A 242 -2.30 -25.70 -8.25
C GLY A 242 -3.56 -26.44 -8.75
N PHE A 243 -4.56 -25.71 -9.23
CA PHE A 243 -5.73 -26.30 -9.88
C PHE A 243 -5.36 -26.95 -11.22
N MET A 244 -4.64 -26.22 -12.09
CA MET A 244 -4.24 -26.71 -13.39
C MET A 244 -3.32 -27.93 -13.33
N ASP A 245 -2.41 -27.98 -12.35
CA ASP A 245 -1.54 -29.13 -12.13
C ASP A 245 -2.35 -30.40 -11.84
N LYS A 246 -3.40 -30.30 -11.00
CA LYS A 246 -4.31 -31.43 -10.69
C LYS A 246 -5.12 -31.85 -11.92
N VAL A 247 -5.60 -30.89 -12.71
CA VAL A 247 -6.31 -31.19 -13.98
C VAL A 247 -5.38 -31.93 -14.94
N ASN A 248 -4.15 -31.44 -15.11
CA ASN A 248 -3.17 -31.97 -16.05
C ASN A 248 -2.58 -33.33 -15.62
N SER A 249 -2.41 -33.56 -14.31
CA SER A 249 -1.96 -34.87 -13.81
C SER A 249 -3.03 -35.94 -13.97
N THR A 250 -4.31 -35.58 -13.83
CA THR A 250 -5.44 -36.50 -13.91
C THR A 250 -5.81 -36.84 -15.36
N SER A 251 -5.70 -35.87 -16.27
CA SER A 251 -5.96 -36.09 -17.70
C SER A 251 -4.91 -36.99 -18.38
N LYS A 252 -3.67 -37.01 -17.86
CA LYS A 252 -2.62 -37.95 -18.29
C LYS A 252 -2.77 -39.36 -17.71
N ALA A 253 -3.66 -39.58 -16.72
CA ALA A 253 -3.69 -40.79 -15.90
C ALA A 253 -4.78 -41.84 -16.26
N LYS A 254 -5.41 -41.81 -17.45
CA LYS A 254 -6.36 -42.88 -17.88
C LYS A 254 -6.20 -43.26 -19.37
N PRO A 255 -6.30 -44.57 -19.73
CA PRO A 255 -5.22 -45.55 -19.55
C PRO A 255 -4.89 -46.39 -20.81
N ALA A 256 -3.72 -47.04 -20.80
CA ALA A 256 -3.40 -48.18 -21.65
C ALA A 256 -4.41 -49.31 -21.43
N GLY A 257 -5.32 -49.52 -22.38
CA GLY A 257 -6.39 -50.50 -22.21
C GLY A 257 -7.34 -50.60 -23.40
N SER A 258 -6.83 -50.77 -24.61
CA SER A 258 -7.62 -51.21 -25.78
C SER A 258 -6.80 -52.23 -26.58
N LYS A 259 -6.59 -53.42 -26.02
CA LYS A 259 -6.40 -54.63 -26.82
C LYS A 259 -7.80 -55.19 -27.12
N ARG A 260 -8.35 -54.84 -28.28
CA ARG A 260 -9.44 -55.63 -28.88
C ARG A 260 -8.83 -56.91 -29.44
N LYS A 261 -9.30 -58.05 -28.94
CA LYS A 261 -9.21 -59.35 -29.62
C LYS A 261 -10.20 -59.37 -30.78
#